data_AF-A0A5A9PKK7-F1
#
_entry.id   AF-A0A5A9PKK7-F1
#
_cell.length_a   1.000
_cell.length_b   1.000
_cell.length_c   1.000
_cell.angle_alpha   90.00
_cell.angle_beta   90.00
_cell.angle_gamma   90.00
#
_symmetry.space_group_name_H-M   'P 1'
#
loop_
_entity.id
_entity.type
_entity.pdbx_description
1 polymer ?
#
loop_
_entity_poly.entity_id
_entity_poly.type
_entity_poly.pdbx_seq_one_letter_code
_entity_poly.pdbx_strand_id
1 'polypeptide(L)'
;MGYLHKMAPILAYTEGLHGKWLFTELRAVFSRRYLMQNTALEIFMANRTAVMFNFPDATIVKKVVHCLPRVGVGTNFGLPPTRRISLASPKQLYKASSMTQRWQRREISNFEYLMFLNTISGRTFNDLNQYPVFPWVITNYESEDLDLTLPSNYRDLSKPIGALNPKRAAFFSERFETWEDDQVPKFHYGTHYSTSSFTQMWLLRMEPFTTFFLNFQGGKFDHADRTFSSVARAWRNCQRDTSDVKANSGPTFNPHPLTRCTGLKGLRTLKVSPQGNQSRPKRGPWGTPSLLTHSRTGFWITGFAL
;
A
#
# COMPACT_ATOMS: atom_id res chain seq x y z
N MET A 1 -30.04 4.81 -17.38
CA MET A 1 -29.85 3.35 -17.24
C MET A 1 -28.42 2.85 -17.49
N GLY A 2 -27.56 3.52 -18.27
CA GLY A 2 -26.21 3.01 -18.60
C GLY A 2 -25.16 3.01 -17.46
N TYR A 3 -25.27 3.87 -16.45
CA TYR A 3 -24.31 3.95 -15.32
C TYR A 3 -24.47 2.79 -14.31
N LEU A 4 -25.71 2.38 -14.01
CA LEU A 4 -26.00 1.27 -13.09
C LEU A 4 -25.43 -0.07 -13.61
N HIS A 5 -25.48 -0.29 -14.93
CA HIS A 5 -24.96 -1.50 -15.56
C HIS A 5 -23.41 -1.62 -15.48
N LYS A 6 -22.69 -0.49 -15.38
CA LYS A 6 -21.22 -0.46 -15.19
C LYS A 6 -20.79 -0.62 -13.73
N MET A 7 -21.66 -0.28 -12.77
CA MET A 7 -21.36 -0.39 -11.33
C MET A 7 -21.67 -1.76 -10.73
N ALA A 8 -22.58 -2.53 -11.32
CA ALA A 8 -23.01 -3.83 -10.79
C ALA A 8 -21.85 -4.80 -10.43
N PRO A 9 -20.78 -4.93 -11.26
CA PRO A 9 -19.66 -5.80 -10.91
C PRO A 9 -18.81 -5.31 -9.73
N ILE A 10 -18.68 -4.00 -9.53
CA ILE A 10 -17.91 -3.44 -8.41
C ILE A 10 -18.66 -3.62 -7.10
N LEU A 11 -19.97 -3.33 -7.12
CA LEU A 11 -20.81 -3.45 -5.93
C LEU A 11 -20.87 -4.89 -5.42
N ALA A 12 -20.75 -5.89 -6.30
CA ALA A 12 -20.67 -7.30 -5.91
C ALA A 12 -19.46 -7.64 -5.02
N TYR A 13 -18.35 -6.88 -5.14
CA TYR A 13 -17.16 -7.03 -4.30
C TYR A 13 -17.14 -6.06 -3.11
N THR A 14 -18.15 -5.20 -2.98
CA THR A 14 -18.22 -4.22 -1.90
C THR A 14 -18.87 -4.84 -0.66
N GLU A 15 -18.07 -5.09 0.38
CA GLU A 15 -18.58 -5.51 1.67
C GLU A 15 -19.12 -4.29 2.47
N GLY A 16 -20.20 -4.49 3.23
CA GLY A 16 -20.68 -3.49 4.18
C GLY A 16 -21.76 -2.52 3.67
N LEU A 17 -22.27 -2.66 2.44
CA LEU A 17 -23.39 -1.83 1.92
C LEU A 17 -24.62 -1.86 2.86
N HIS A 18 -24.91 -3.02 3.42
CA HIS A 18 -25.91 -3.23 4.48
C HIS A 18 -25.28 -3.92 5.69
N GLY A 19 -24.03 -3.55 6.00
CA GLY A 19 -23.23 -4.22 7.02
C GLY A 19 -23.78 -4.03 8.43
N LYS A 20 -23.63 -5.07 9.26
CA LYS A 20 -23.90 -5.04 10.69
C LYS A 20 -22.65 -5.52 11.42
N TRP A 21 -22.13 -4.68 12.32
CA TRP A 21 -20.91 -4.97 13.08
C TRP A 21 -21.24 -4.95 14.57
N LEU A 22 -21.07 -6.10 15.23
CA LEU A 22 -21.34 -6.25 16.66
C LEU A 22 -20.23 -5.60 17.48
N PHE A 23 -20.59 -4.85 18.52
CA PHE A 23 -19.64 -4.16 19.39
C PHE A 23 -18.66 -5.12 20.08
N THR A 24 -19.08 -6.34 20.39
CA THR A 24 -18.24 -7.40 20.97
C THR A 24 -17.12 -7.85 20.03
N GLU A 25 -17.28 -7.64 18.72
CA GLU A 25 -16.32 -8.06 17.70
C GLU A 25 -15.29 -6.97 17.36
N LEU A 26 -15.47 -5.74 17.85
CA LEU A 26 -14.55 -4.64 17.58
C LEU A 26 -13.23 -4.85 18.33
N ARG A 27 -12.10 -4.75 17.61
CA ARG A 27 -10.75 -4.94 18.16
C ARG A 27 -9.87 -3.70 18.10
N ALA A 28 -10.10 -2.83 17.13
CA ALA A 28 -9.40 -1.55 17.04
C ALA A 28 -10.24 -0.52 16.27
N VAL A 29 -10.09 0.74 16.64
CA VAL A 29 -10.74 1.89 16.02
C VAL A 29 -9.68 2.97 15.82
N PHE A 30 -9.51 3.40 14.58
CA PHE A 30 -8.52 4.40 14.20
C PHE A 30 -9.17 5.61 13.55
N SER A 31 -8.79 6.81 13.99
CA SER A 31 -8.96 8.03 13.19
C SER A 31 -8.20 7.89 11.86
N ARG A 32 -8.84 8.32 10.78
CA ARG A 32 -8.30 8.29 9.42
C ARG A 32 -8.51 9.62 8.72
N ARG A 33 -7.77 9.78 7.63
CA ARG A 33 -8.02 10.86 6.67
C ARG A 33 -8.71 10.30 5.44
N TYR A 34 -9.56 11.10 4.81
CA TYR A 34 -10.12 10.84 3.49
C TYR A 34 -9.95 12.10 2.66
N LEU A 35 -9.35 11.99 1.49
CA LEU A 35 -8.95 13.15 0.67
C LEU A 35 -8.18 14.21 1.48
N MET A 36 -7.23 13.73 2.31
CA MET A 36 -6.42 14.54 3.24
C MET A 36 -7.18 15.22 4.39
N GLN A 37 -8.51 15.10 4.47
CA GLN A 37 -9.32 15.65 5.55
C GLN A 37 -9.42 14.66 6.72
N ASN A 38 -9.25 15.12 7.96
CA ASN A 38 -9.30 14.29 9.16
C ASN A 38 -10.76 14.00 9.60
N THR A 39 -11.52 13.38 8.71
CA THR A 39 -12.97 13.19 8.81
C THR A 39 -13.38 11.73 8.68
N ALA A 40 -12.43 10.80 8.69
CA ALA A 40 -12.71 9.38 8.51
C ALA A 40 -12.37 8.54 9.75
N LEU A 41 -12.93 7.35 9.80
CA LEU A 41 -12.73 6.37 10.85
C LEU A 41 -12.62 4.98 10.24
N GLU A 42 -11.70 4.16 10.73
CA GLU A 42 -11.57 2.76 10.34
C GLU A 42 -11.69 1.84 11.55
N ILE A 43 -12.49 0.80 11.40
CA ILE A 43 -12.86 -0.14 12.46
C ILE A 43 -12.40 -1.54 12.06
N PHE A 44 -11.63 -2.18 12.93
CA PHE A 44 -11.10 -3.53 12.74
C PHE A 44 -11.83 -4.52 13.65
N MET A 45 -12.22 -5.65 13.08
CA MET A 45 -13.03 -6.69 13.70
C MET A 45 -12.18 -7.91 14.09
N ALA A 46 -12.72 -8.81 14.92
CA ALA A 46 -12.02 -10.00 15.43
C ALA A 46 -11.61 -11.00 14.34
N ASN A 47 -12.44 -11.15 13.31
CA ASN A 47 -12.17 -11.94 12.11
C ASN A 47 -11.11 -11.29 11.18
N ARG A 48 -10.47 -10.21 11.63
CA ARG A 48 -9.50 -9.39 10.90
C ARG A 48 -10.08 -8.68 9.68
N THR A 49 -11.40 -8.50 9.59
CA THR A 49 -12.01 -7.57 8.63
C THR A 49 -11.89 -6.14 9.11
N ALA A 50 -11.79 -5.21 8.16
CA ALA A 50 -11.82 -3.78 8.47
C ALA A 50 -12.84 -3.06 7.57
N VAL A 51 -13.58 -2.12 8.16
CA VAL A 51 -14.47 -1.22 7.42
C VAL A 51 -14.07 0.23 7.70
N MET A 52 -14.08 1.05 6.66
CA MET A 52 -13.76 2.47 6.74
C MET A 52 -14.99 3.32 6.40
N PHE A 53 -15.21 4.37 7.19
CA PHE A 53 -16.26 5.35 6.99
C PHE A 53 -15.67 6.75 6.90
N ASN A 54 -16.18 7.57 5.99
CA ASN A 54 -15.93 9.01 5.98
C ASN A 54 -17.18 9.75 6.48
N PHE A 55 -16.95 10.84 7.20
CA PHE A 55 -17.99 11.70 7.77
C PHE A 55 -17.87 13.13 7.23
N PRO A 56 -18.90 13.97 7.39
CA PRO A 56 -18.84 15.38 6.98
C PRO A 56 -17.73 16.18 7.66
N ASP A 57 -17.47 15.93 8.95
CA ASP A 57 -16.48 16.69 9.72
C ASP A 57 -15.87 15.87 10.88
N ALA A 58 -14.78 16.40 11.44
CA ALA A 58 -14.03 15.77 12.53
C ALA A 58 -14.79 15.73 13.87
N THR A 59 -15.79 16.60 14.06
CA THR A 59 -16.64 16.60 15.27
C THR A 59 -17.55 15.39 15.29
N ILE A 60 -18.11 15.00 14.13
CA ILE A 60 -18.88 13.77 14.00
C ILE A 60 -18.01 12.54 14.28
N VAL A 61 -16.78 12.48 13.74
CA VAL A 61 -15.82 11.40 14.05
C VAL A 61 -15.63 11.25 15.55
N LYS A 62 -15.42 12.37 16.27
CA LYS A 62 -15.31 12.35 17.73
C LYS A 62 -16.58 11.79 18.37
N LYS A 63 -17.77 12.26 18.01
CA LYS A 63 -19.06 11.78 18.55
C LYS A 63 -19.22 10.26 18.34
N VAL A 64 -18.94 9.76 17.14
CA VAL A 64 -19.00 8.33 16.81
C VAL A 64 -18.06 7.51 17.71
N VAL A 65 -16.81 7.94 17.87
CA VAL A 65 -15.84 7.25 18.75
C VAL A 65 -16.30 7.22 20.22
N HIS A 66 -17.01 8.26 20.69
CA HIS A 66 -17.58 8.27 22.05
C HIS A 66 -18.67 7.21 22.23
N CYS A 67 -19.42 6.88 21.18
CA CYS A 67 -20.44 5.82 21.20
C CYS A 67 -19.86 4.41 21.02
N LEU A 68 -18.65 4.27 20.47
CA LEU A 68 -18.00 2.98 20.24
C LEU A 68 -17.35 2.39 21.52
N PRO A 69 -17.15 1.06 21.57
CA PRO A 69 -16.38 0.40 22.62
C PRO A 69 -14.97 0.98 22.80
N ARG A 70 -14.46 0.96 24.03
CA ARG A 70 -13.12 1.48 24.38
C ARG A 70 -12.03 0.49 24.00
N VAL A 71 -11.79 0.32 22.70
CA VAL A 71 -10.80 -0.62 22.16
C VAL A 71 -9.47 0.05 21.77
N GLY A 72 -9.43 1.38 21.71
CA GLY A 72 -8.24 2.12 21.26
C GLY A 72 -7.86 1.72 19.83
N VAL A 73 -6.56 1.63 19.58
CA VAL A 73 -5.98 1.17 18.30
C VAL A 73 -5.60 -0.32 18.33
N GLY A 74 -6.23 -1.08 19.22
CA GLY A 74 -5.89 -2.48 19.50
C GLY A 74 -4.69 -2.64 20.43
N THR A 75 -4.39 -3.88 20.79
CA THR A 75 -3.39 -4.23 21.81
C THR A 75 -1.99 -4.44 21.25
N ASN A 76 -1.86 -4.62 19.92
CA ASN A 76 -0.61 -5.03 19.28
C ASN A 76 0.47 -3.93 19.26
N PHE A 77 0.10 -2.68 19.49
CA PHE A 77 1.01 -1.52 19.40
C PHE A 77 1.55 -1.05 20.75
N GLY A 78 1.27 -1.79 21.84
CA GLY A 78 1.71 -1.41 23.18
C GLY A 78 1.07 -0.12 23.68
N LEU A 79 -0.15 0.18 23.22
CA LEU A 79 -0.90 1.38 23.56
C LEU A 79 -2.15 1.04 24.39
N PRO A 80 -2.57 1.91 25.32
CA PRO A 80 -3.74 1.63 26.15
C PRO A 80 -5.04 1.70 25.31
N PRO A 81 -6.01 0.79 25.54
CA PRO A 81 -7.26 0.72 24.77
C PRO A 81 -8.23 1.83 25.19
N THR A 82 -7.95 3.07 24.79
CA THR A 82 -8.75 4.25 25.14
C THR A 82 -9.25 4.97 23.91
N ARG A 83 -10.41 5.62 24.01
CA ARG A 83 -10.97 6.47 22.94
C ARG A 83 -10.04 7.62 22.57
N ARG A 84 -9.28 8.14 23.53
CA ARG A 84 -8.23 9.15 23.29
C ARG A 84 -7.17 8.62 22.33
N ILE A 85 -6.76 7.36 22.47
CA ILE A 85 -5.80 6.72 21.56
C ILE A 85 -6.43 6.48 20.18
N SER A 86 -7.71 6.11 20.08
CA SER A 86 -8.40 6.03 18.78
C SER A 86 -8.44 7.36 18.02
N LEU A 87 -8.49 8.49 18.74
CA LEU A 87 -8.50 9.85 18.20
C LEU A 87 -7.10 10.50 18.13
N ALA A 88 -6.05 9.77 18.52
CA ALA A 88 -4.70 10.32 18.55
C ALA A 88 -4.16 10.54 17.12
N SER A 89 -3.39 11.60 16.95
CA SER A 89 -2.69 11.86 15.69
C SER A 89 -1.61 10.80 15.43
N PRO A 90 -1.22 10.57 14.16
CA PRO A 90 -0.13 9.66 13.81
C PRO A 90 1.16 9.90 14.62
N LYS A 91 1.52 11.17 14.85
CA LYS A 91 2.70 11.58 15.62
C LYS A 91 2.59 11.17 17.10
N GLN A 92 1.40 11.27 17.69
CA GLN A 92 1.16 10.84 19.08
C GLN A 92 1.22 9.31 19.19
N LEU A 93 0.61 8.58 18.25
CA LEU A 93 0.65 7.12 18.21
C LEU A 93 2.09 6.61 18.08
N TYR A 94 2.87 7.20 17.17
CA TYR A 94 4.27 6.85 16.97
C TYR A 94 5.09 7.04 18.26
N LYS A 95 5.00 8.22 18.89
CA LYS A 95 5.78 8.55 20.09
C LYS A 95 5.43 7.70 21.32
N ALA A 96 4.15 7.34 21.47
CA ALA A 96 3.66 6.62 22.64
C ALA A 96 3.79 5.10 22.52
N SER A 97 3.99 4.58 21.30
CA SER A 97 4.06 3.15 21.04
C SER A 97 5.45 2.57 21.36
N SER A 98 5.48 1.33 21.82
CA SER A 98 6.73 0.58 22.05
C SER A 98 7.27 -0.12 20.79
N MET A 99 6.60 -0.01 19.64
CA MET A 99 6.94 -0.78 18.45
C MET A 99 8.35 -0.49 17.91
N THR A 100 8.83 0.74 18.02
CA THR A 100 10.19 1.10 17.59
C THR A 100 11.26 0.39 18.41
N GLN A 101 11.10 0.33 19.73
CA GLN A 101 12.04 -0.37 20.61
C GLN A 101 12.01 -1.87 20.35
N ARG A 102 10.81 -2.45 20.15
CA ARG A 102 10.66 -3.87 19.80
C ARG A 102 11.35 -4.21 18.48
N TRP A 103 11.23 -3.34 17.48
CA TRP A 103 11.92 -3.48 16.20
C TRP A 103 13.44 -3.41 16.35
N GLN A 104 13.96 -2.42 17.09
CA GLN A 104 15.39 -2.30 17.37
C GLN A 104 15.96 -3.52 18.12
N ARG A 105 15.16 -4.13 19.00
CA ARG A 105 15.48 -5.38 19.70
C ARG A 105 15.26 -6.64 18.88
N ARG A 106 14.85 -6.51 17.61
CA ARG A 106 14.54 -7.61 16.69
C ARG A 106 13.41 -8.53 17.18
N GLU A 107 12.54 -8.05 18.06
CA GLU A 107 11.34 -8.76 18.50
C GLU A 107 10.24 -8.75 17.43
N ILE A 108 10.36 -7.83 16.46
CA ILE A 108 9.53 -7.77 15.26
C ILE A 108 10.41 -7.54 14.04
N SER A 109 9.96 -8.04 12.89
CA SER A 109 10.63 -7.90 11.61
C SER A 109 10.52 -6.48 11.04
N ASN A 110 11.38 -6.17 10.06
CA ASN A 110 11.28 -4.95 9.25
C ASN A 110 9.91 -4.83 8.57
N PHE A 111 9.34 -5.94 8.10
CA PHE A 111 8.01 -5.97 7.48
C PHE A 111 6.92 -5.54 8.46
N GLU A 112 6.89 -6.14 9.66
CA GLU A 112 5.92 -5.79 10.70
C GLU A 112 6.05 -4.34 11.13
N TYR A 113 7.29 -3.85 11.26
CA TYR A 113 7.53 -2.46 11.59
C TYR A 113 7.04 -1.50 10.50
N LEU A 114 7.31 -1.79 9.22
CA LEU A 114 6.80 -0.99 8.10
C LEU A 114 5.27 -1.04 8.01
N MET A 115 4.65 -2.18 8.29
CA MET A 115 3.19 -2.28 8.38
C MET A 115 2.62 -1.46 9.52
N PHE A 116 3.28 -1.44 10.68
CA PHE A 116 2.92 -0.57 11.79
C PHE A 116 2.98 0.91 11.38
N LEU A 117 4.09 1.36 10.78
CA LEU A 117 4.26 2.74 10.32
C LEU A 117 3.20 3.15 9.30
N ASN A 118 2.89 2.27 8.33
CA ASN A 118 1.80 2.47 7.38
C ASN A 118 0.45 2.64 8.11
N THR A 119 0.14 1.73 9.03
CA THR A 119 -1.16 1.72 9.73
C THR A 119 -1.36 2.97 10.59
N ILE A 120 -0.35 3.40 11.35
CA ILE A 120 -0.47 4.61 12.20
C ILE A 120 -0.43 5.91 11.40
N SER A 121 0.17 5.91 10.21
CA SER A 121 0.16 7.08 9.31
C SER A 121 -1.17 7.25 8.57
N GLY A 122 -2.11 6.33 8.76
CA GLY A 122 -3.45 6.37 8.18
C GLY A 122 -3.58 5.59 6.88
N ARG A 123 -2.54 4.85 6.46
CA ARG A 123 -2.59 3.99 5.27
C ARG A 123 -3.51 2.80 5.53
N THR A 124 -4.27 2.41 4.53
CA THR A 124 -5.29 1.35 4.63
C THR A 124 -5.49 0.62 3.31
N PHE A 125 -5.97 -0.62 3.38
CA PHE A 125 -6.42 -1.38 2.22
C PHE A 125 -7.80 -0.96 1.71
N ASN A 126 -8.59 -0.24 2.52
CA ASN A 126 -9.95 0.21 2.20
C ASN A 126 -10.00 1.47 1.32
N ASP A 127 -8.90 2.22 1.23
CA ASP A 127 -8.74 3.35 0.31
C ASP A 127 -7.47 3.16 -0.52
N LEU A 128 -7.64 2.82 -1.81
CA LEU A 128 -6.53 2.56 -2.71
C LEU A 128 -5.64 3.79 -2.95
N ASN A 129 -6.12 5.01 -2.69
CA ASN A 129 -5.31 6.23 -2.77
C ASN A 129 -4.36 6.35 -1.57
N GLN A 130 -4.66 5.65 -0.48
CA GLN A 130 -3.87 5.62 0.76
C GLN A 130 -3.32 4.21 1.04
N TYR A 131 -3.06 3.45 -0.02
CA TYR A 131 -2.55 2.08 0.09
C TYR A 131 -1.19 2.04 0.81
N PRO A 132 -0.88 0.96 1.58
CA PRO A 132 0.41 0.80 2.24
C PRO A 132 1.59 0.85 1.27
N VAL A 133 2.67 1.51 1.68
CA VAL A 133 3.85 1.80 0.87
C VAL A 133 5.06 1.06 1.43
N PHE A 134 5.81 0.43 0.53
CA PHE A 134 7.06 -0.26 0.82
C PHE A 134 8.19 0.24 -0.08
N PRO A 135 9.43 0.31 0.43
CA PRO A 135 10.56 0.69 -0.40
C PRO A 135 10.89 -0.42 -1.39
N TRP A 136 11.38 -0.04 -2.57
CA TRP A 136 12.24 -0.92 -3.35
C TRP A 136 13.52 -1.20 -2.54
N VAL A 137 13.95 -2.47 -2.52
CA VAL A 137 15.15 -2.88 -1.77
C VAL A 137 16.21 -3.45 -2.68
N ILE A 138 15.84 -4.39 -3.57
CA ILE A 138 16.76 -4.95 -4.56
C ILE A 138 16.82 -4.06 -5.80
N THR A 139 18.02 -3.91 -6.36
CA THR A 139 18.29 -3.14 -7.59
C THR A 139 18.59 -4.06 -8.79
N ASN A 140 19.09 -5.28 -8.53
CA ASN A 140 19.50 -6.23 -9.55
C ASN A 140 18.39 -7.25 -9.85
N TYR A 141 17.77 -7.10 -11.02
CA TYR A 141 16.75 -8.02 -11.54
C TYR A 141 17.16 -8.65 -12.87
N GLU A 142 18.44 -8.59 -13.22
CA GLU A 142 18.98 -9.04 -14.52
C GLU A 142 19.91 -10.24 -14.38
N SER A 143 20.67 -10.35 -13.28
CA SER A 143 21.56 -11.48 -13.01
C SER A 143 20.83 -12.81 -12.83
N GLU A 144 21.50 -13.91 -13.16
CA GLU A 144 21.01 -15.27 -12.93
C GLU A 144 20.86 -15.60 -11.45
N ASP A 145 21.88 -15.23 -10.67
CA ASP A 145 21.92 -15.37 -9.22
C ASP A 145 21.86 -14.00 -8.53
N LEU A 146 21.29 -13.98 -7.32
CA LEU A 146 21.23 -12.80 -6.46
C LEU A 146 22.02 -13.04 -5.17
N ASP A 147 23.25 -12.51 -5.13
CA ASP A 147 24.06 -12.53 -3.92
C ASP A 147 23.59 -11.43 -2.94
N LEU A 148 23.03 -11.86 -1.81
CA LEU A 148 22.54 -10.97 -0.76
C LEU A 148 23.65 -10.36 0.11
N THR A 149 24.90 -10.79 -0.06
CA THR A 149 26.05 -10.19 0.63
C THR A 149 26.62 -8.98 -0.10
N LEU A 150 26.34 -8.84 -1.41
CA LEU A 150 26.84 -7.73 -2.23
C LEU A 150 26.04 -6.44 -1.98
N PRO A 151 26.66 -5.36 -1.45
CA PRO A 151 25.96 -4.11 -1.20
C PRO A 151 25.39 -3.45 -2.46
N SER A 152 26.00 -3.69 -3.63
CA SER A 152 25.56 -3.15 -4.93
C SER A 152 24.19 -3.68 -5.38
N ASN A 153 23.73 -4.82 -4.85
CA ASN A 153 22.41 -5.38 -5.13
C ASN A 153 21.29 -4.66 -4.34
N TYR A 154 21.64 -3.75 -3.43
CA TYR A 154 20.70 -3.02 -2.59
C TYR A 154 20.56 -1.56 -2.99
N ARG A 155 19.33 -1.07 -2.86
CA ARG A 155 18.99 0.32 -3.09
C ARG A 155 19.50 1.15 -1.93
N ASP A 156 20.08 2.31 -2.24
CA ASP A 156 20.33 3.34 -1.24
C ASP A 156 19.01 3.81 -0.62
N LEU A 157 18.71 3.35 0.59
CA LEU A 157 17.47 3.64 1.29
C LEU A 157 17.40 5.08 1.83
N SER A 158 18.53 5.80 1.86
CA SER A 158 18.57 7.21 2.30
C SER A 158 17.98 8.18 1.27
N LYS A 159 17.87 7.74 0.00
CA LYS A 159 17.41 8.57 -1.12
C LYS A 159 15.99 8.21 -1.56
N PRO A 160 15.20 9.17 -2.07
CA PRO A 160 13.96 8.86 -2.79
C PRO A 160 14.26 8.22 -4.16
N ILE A 161 13.27 7.54 -4.77
CA ILE A 161 13.42 6.89 -6.08
C ILE A 161 13.94 7.87 -7.15
N GLY A 162 13.38 9.08 -7.19
CA GLY A 162 13.77 10.13 -8.13
C GLY A 162 15.25 10.49 -8.12
N ALA A 163 15.90 10.37 -6.97
CA ALA A 163 17.29 10.77 -6.73
C ALA A 163 18.32 9.64 -6.90
N LEU A 164 17.90 8.42 -7.26
CA LEU A 164 18.81 7.28 -7.41
C LEU A 164 19.66 7.38 -8.68
N ASN A 165 19.07 7.84 -9.78
CA ASN A 165 19.77 8.06 -11.04
C ASN A 165 20.31 9.51 -11.06
N PRO A 166 21.64 9.73 -11.08
CA PRO A 166 22.20 11.08 -11.00
C PRO A 166 21.75 12.03 -12.12
N LYS A 167 21.59 11.53 -13.35
CA LYS A 167 21.12 12.33 -14.48
C LYS A 167 19.68 12.82 -14.25
N ARG A 168 18.84 11.95 -13.69
CA ARG A 168 17.46 12.28 -13.38
C ARG A 168 17.33 13.17 -12.15
N ALA A 169 18.19 12.96 -11.16
CA ALA A 169 18.28 13.82 -9.98
C ALA A 169 18.60 15.26 -10.39
N ALA A 170 19.60 15.46 -11.26
CA ALA A 170 19.95 16.77 -11.80
C ALA A 170 18.78 17.44 -12.52
N PHE A 171 18.06 16.71 -13.39
CA PHE A 171 16.85 17.20 -14.05
C PHE A 171 15.77 17.68 -13.05
N PHE A 172 15.53 16.91 -11.98
CA PHE A 172 14.53 17.31 -10.97
C PHE A 172 14.99 18.50 -10.13
N SER A 173 16.28 18.62 -9.83
CA SER A 173 16.85 19.77 -9.13
C SER A 173 16.75 21.03 -9.99
N GLU A 174 17.14 20.97 -11.26
CA GLU A 174 17.02 22.08 -12.20
C GLU A 174 15.58 22.55 -12.36
N ARG A 175 14.63 21.60 -12.56
CA ARG A 175 13.19 21.90 -12.60
C ARG A 175 12.70 22.60 -11.33
N PHE A 176 13.16 22.16 -10.15
CA PHE A 176 12.77 22.77 -8.88
C PHE A 176 13.34 24.20 -8.76
N GLU A 177 14.61 24.40 -9.11
CA GLU A 177 15.31 25.68 -9.00
C GLU A 177 14.70 26.73 -9.93
N THR A 178 14.47 26.35 -11.20
CA THR A 178 13.91 27.19 -12.28
C THR A 178 12.38 27.35 -12.23
N TRP A 179 11.71 26.76 -11.25
CA TRP A 179 10.25 26.86 -11.14
C TRP A 179 9.81 28.29 -10.79
N GLU A 180 9.11 28.93 -11.72
CA GLU A 180 8.56 30.29 -11.61
C GLU A 180 7.03 30.24 -11.77
N ASP A 181 6.35 29.90 -10.67
CA ASP A 181 4.90 29.98 -10.55
C ASP A 181 4.54 30.49 -9.15
N ASP A 182 3.84 31.63 -9.09
CA ASP A 182 3.50 32.30 -7.84
C ASP A 182 2.35 31.60 -7.08
N GLN A 183 1.57 30.75 -7.75
CA GLN A 183 0.41 30.05 -7.18
C GLN A 183 0.76 28.62 -6.75
N VAL A 184 1.68 27.97 -7.46
CA VAL A 184 2.07 26.57 -7.23
C VAL A 184 3.45 26.50 -6.58
N PRO A 185 3.56 25.99 -5.33
CA PRO A 185 4.85 25.83 -4.67
C PRO A 185 5.82 24.96 -5.48
N LYS A 186 7.11 25.27 -5.43
CA LYS A 186 8.16 24.49 -6.08
C LYS A 186 8.10 23.01 -5.67
N PHE A 187 8.29 22.11 -6.64
CA PHE A 187 8.29 20.67 -6.40
C PHE A 187 9.26 19.93 -7.32
N HIS A 188 9.82 18.83 -6.81
CA HIS A 188 10.69 17.95 -7.61
C HIS A 188 9.87 17.01 -8.51
N TYR A 189 8.79 16.44 -7.98
CA TYR A 189 8.02 15.39 -8.64
C TYR A 189 6.57 15.81 -8.83
N GLY A 190 6.11 15.89 -10.07
CA GLY A 190 4.67 16.07 -10.39
C GLY A 190 3.85 14.79 -10.24
N THR A 191 4.51 13.67 -9.93
CA THR A 191 3.91 12.35 -9.78
C THR A 191 4.20 11.79 -8.39
N HIS A 192 3.23 11.10 -7.80
CA HIS A 192 3.35 10.56 -6.45
C HIS A 192 3.76 9.08 -6.45
N TYR A 193 4.52 8.65 -5.44
CA TYR A 193 5.02 7.27 -5.33
C TYR A 193 3.95 6.22 -5.01
N SER A 194 2.75 6.65 -4.59
CA SER A 194 1.63 5.79 -4.20
C SER A 194 0.34 6.37 -4.77
N THR A 195 -0.32 5.64 -5.67
CA THR A 195 -1.59 6.04 -6.28
C THR A 195 -2.51 4.83 -6.39
N SER A 196 -3.82 5.07 -6.43
CA SER A 196 -4.80 4.00 -6.67
C SER A 196 -4.55 3.28 -8.00
N SER A 197 -4.14 4.03 -9.04
CA SER A 197 -3.75 3.46 -10.34
C SER A 197 -2.55 2.53 -10.23
N PHE A 198 -1.53 2.88 -9.43
CA PHE A 198 -0.37 2.01 -9.22
C PHE A 198 -0.75 0.74 -8.47
N THR A 199 -1.57 0.85 -7.42
CA THR A 199 -2.08 -0.33 -6.70
C THR A 199 -2.83 -1.27 -7.64
N GLN A 200 -3.77 -0.76 -8.43
CA GLN A 200 -4.52 -1.59 -9.39
C GLN A 200 -3.61 -2.20 -10.47
N MET A 201 -2.61 -1.45 -10.96
CA MET A 201 -1.65 -1.95 -11.93
C MET A 201 -0.79 -3.09 -11.37
N TRP A 202 -0.30 -2.96 -10.13
CA TRP A 202 0.46 -4.02 -9.46
C TRP A 202 -0.39 -5.28 -9.25
N LEU A 203 -1.66 -5.10 -8.90
CA LEU A 203 -2.56 -6.18 -8.49
C LEU A 203 -3.48 -6.67 -9.62
N LEU A 204 -3.23 -6.23 -10.86
CA LEU A 204 -4.08 -6.46 -12.04
C LEU A 204 -4.51 -7.92 -12.26
N ARG A 205 -3.74 -8.89 -11.77
CA ARG A 205 -3.99 -10.34 -11.96
C ARG A 205 -4.75 -10.99 -10.80
N MET A 206 -5.25 -10.19 -9.86
CA MET A 206 -6.03 -10.66 -8.71
C MET A 206 -7.38 -9.95 -8.68
N GLU A 207 -8.46 -10.71 -8.56
CA GLU A 207 -9.75 -10.11 -8.27
C GLU A 207 -9.80 -9.58 -6.83
N PRO A 208 -10.56 -8.49 -6.59
CA PRO A 208 -11.37 -7.68 -7.50
C PRO A 208 -10.58 -6.58 -8.21
N PHE A 209 -9.24 -6.51 -8.05
CA PHE A 209 -8.44 -5.44 -8.66
C PHE A 209 -8.46 -5.48 -10.18
N THR A 210 -8.61 -6.66 -10.78
CA THR A 210 -8.88 -6.81 -12.22
C THR A 210 -10.19 -6.10 -12.60
N THR A 211 -11.27 -6.38 -11.88
CA THR A 211 -12.57 -5.73 -12.08
C THR A 211 -12.48 -4.21 -11.88
N PHE A 212 -11.80 -3.75 -10.84
CA PHE A 212 -11.60 -2.32 -10.56
C PHE A 212 -10.81 -1.63 -11.69
N PHE A 213 -9.72 -2.26 -12.13
CA PHE A 213 -8.88 -1.75 -13.22
C PHE A 213 -9.67 -1.64 -14.54
N LEU A 214 -10.43 -2.68 -14.89
CA LEU A 214 -11.27 -2.68 -16.08
C LEU A 214 -12.32 -1.58 -16.01
N ASN A 215 -12.99 -1.40 -14.88
CA ASN A 215 -13.96 -0.31 -14.72
C ASN A 215 -13.30 1.07 -14.88
N PHE A 216 -12.14 1.27 -14.25
CA PHE A 216 -11.36 2.51 -14.35
C PHE A 216 -10.94 2.82 -15.78
N GLN A 217 -10.56 1.80 -16.56
CA GLN A 217 -10.10 1.93 -17.96
C GLN A 217 -11.23 1.89 -19.01
N GLY A 218 -12.50 2.00 -18.60
CA GLY A 218 -13.63 2.04 -19.54
C GLY A 218 -14.05 0.67 -20.10
N GLY A 219 -13.72 -0.42 -19.41
CA GLY A 219 -14.18 -1.78 -19.69
C GLY A 219 -13.19 -2.66 -20.47
N LYS A 220 -12.00 -2.14 -20.80
CA LYS A 220 -10.95 -2.89 -21.51
C LYS A 220 -9.63 -2.80 -20.76
N PHE A 221 -8.77 -3.80 -20.96
CA PHE A 221 -7.40 -3.70 -20.47
C PHE A 221 -6.65 -2.57 -21.20
N ASP A 222 -5.69 -1.98 -20.50
CA ASP A 222 -4.77 -1.03 -21.11
C ASP A 222 -3.87 -1.73 -22.15
N HIS A 223 -3.18 -0.94 -22.97
CA HIS A 223 -2.19 -1.44 -23.91
C HIS A 223 -1.15 -2.31 -23.18
N ALA A 224 -0.83 -3.48 -23.72
CA ALA A 224 -0.01 -4.48 -23.03
C ALA A 224 1.35 -3.92 -22.57
N ASP A 225 1.93 -2.99 -23.33
CA ASP A 225 3.18 -2.31 -22.98
C ASP A 225 3.12 -1.37 -21.77
N ARG A 226 1.93 -0.91 -21.39
CA ARG A 226 1.72 -0.07 -20.20
C ARG A 226 1.27 -0.89 -18.99
N THR A 227 0.79 -2.10 -19.21
CA THR A 227 0.41 -3.01 -18.11
C THR A 227 1.62 -3.61 -17.42
N PHE A 228 1.48 -3.88 -16.12
CA PHE A 228 2.55 -4.54 -15.35
C PHE A 228 2.83 -5.94 -15.92
N SER A 229 4.06 -6.14 -16.40
CA SER A 229 4.46 -7.35 -17.11
C SER A 229 5.83 -7.90 -16.68
N SER A 230 6.65 -7.10 -16.00
CA SER A 230 7.97 -7.53 -15.51
C SER A 230 8.44 -6.69 -14.34
N VAL A 231 9.00 -7.32 -13.31
CA VAL A 231 9.63 -6.62 -12.17
C VAL A 231 10.84 -5.83 -12.63
N ALA A 232 11.69 -6.43 -13.47
CA ALA A 232 12.86 -5.76 -14.04
C ALA A 232 12.47 -4.54 -14.90
N ARG A 233 11.41 -4.67 -15.73
CA ARG A 233 10.88 -3.55 -16.51
C ARG A 233 10.32 -2.45 -15.60
N ALA A 234 9.55 -2.81 -14.57
CA ALA A 234 8.99 -1.86 -13.62
C ALA A 234 10.08 -1.09 -12.87
N TRP A 235 11.12 -1.79 -12.38
CA TRP A 235 12.28 -1.16 -11.76
C TRP A 235 13.00 -0.22 -12.72
N ARG A 236 13.28 -0.67 -13.95
CA ARG A 236 13.94 0.14 -14.98
C ARG A 236 13.15 1.40 -15.33
N ASN A 237 11.82 1.29 -15.45
CA ASN A 237 10.93 2.43 -15.67
C ASN A 237 11.03 3.42 -14.51
N CYS A 238 10.97 2.92 -13.26
CA CYS A 238 11.14 3.74 -12.06
C CYS A 238 12.50 4.45 -11.97
N GLN A 239 13.50 4.07 -12.78
CA GLN A 239 14.83 4.70 -12.84
C GLN A 239 15.02 5.65 -14.03
N ARG A 240 14.21 5.50 -15.10
CA ARG A 240 14.42 6.20 -16.38
C ARG A 240 13.31 7.19 -16.71
N ASP A 241 12.06 6.84 -16.40
CA ASP A 241 10.91 7.69 -16.70
C ASP A 241 10.85 8.85 -15.68
N THR A 242 10.72 10.08 -16.18
CA THR A 242 10.57 11.29 -15.35
C THR A 242 9.20 11.38 -14.68
N SER A 243 8.23 10.58 -15.15
CA SER A 243 6.88 10.48 -14.61
C SER A 243 6.65 9.20 -13.80
N ASP A 244 7.67 8.35 -13.60
CA ASP A 244 7.56 7.14 -12.77
C ASP A 244 8.55 7.15 -11.59
N VAL A 245 8.03 7.54 -10.42
CA VAL A 245 8.72 7.50 -9.12
C VAL A 245 8.05 6.52 -8.15
N LYS A 246 7.37 5.51 -8.69
CA LYS A 246 6.53 4.54 -7.95
C LYS A 246 7.32 3.75 -6.92
N ALA A 247 6.77 3.73 -5.70
CA ALA A 247 7.22 2.83 -4.65
C ALA A 247 6.62 1.43 -4.86
N ASN A 248 7.21 0.44 -4.20
CA ASN A 248 6.65 -0.90 -4.24
C ASN A 248 5.35 -0.93 -3.41
N SER A 249 4.28 -1.50 -3.95
CA SER A 249 3.10 -1.85 -3.15
C SER A 249 3.42 -3.15 -2.41
N GLY A 250 3.33 -3.16 -1.08
CA GLY A 250 3.72 -4.30 -0.24
C GLY A 250 3.06 -5.65 -0.60
N PRO A 251 3.47 -6.76 0.05
CA PRO A 251 2.98 -8.09 -0.27
C PRO A 251 1.47 -8.20 -0.11
N THR A 252 0.82 -8.75 -1.14
CA THR A 252 -0.60 -9.13 -1.14
C THR A 252 -0.89 -10.48 -0.52
N PHE A 253 0.13 -11.16 0.01
CA PHE A 253 0.02 -12.56 0.43
C PHE A 253 0.29 -12.82 1.92
N ASN A 254 0.65 -11.82 2.73
CA ASN A 254 0.71 -12.03 4.18
C ASN A 254 -0.06 -10.94 4.95
N PRO A 255 -1.23 -11.27 5.51
CA PRO A 255 -2.06 -10.31 6.21
C PRO A 255 -1.37 -9.75 7.45
N HIS A 256 -1.44 -8.42 7.64
CA HIS A 256 -1.10 -7.74 8.89
C HIS A 256 -1.70 -8.52 10.09
N PRO A 257 -1.10 -8.51 11.29
CA PRO A 257 -1.70 -9.12 12.46
C PRO A 257 -3.15 -8.64 12.80
N LEU A 258 -3.61 -7.54 12.21
CA LEU A 258 -4.93 -6.94 12.41
C LEU A 258 -5.86 -7.07 11.20
N THR A 259 -5.33 -7.44 10.03
CA THR A 259 -6.12 -7.40 8.79
C THR A 259 -5.77 -8.60 7.92
N ARG A 260 -6.75 -9.47 7.68
CA ARG A 260 -6.79 -10.20 6.41
C ARG A 260 -7.06 -9.14 5.33
N CYS A 261 -6.54 -9.24 4.11
CA CYS A 261 -7.03 -8.36 3.04
C CYS A 261 -8.54 -8.62 2.92
N THR A 262 -9.36 -7.78 3.51
CA THR A 262 -10.76 -8.10 3.86
C THR A 262 -11.76 -7.48 2.93
N GLY A 263 -11.38 -7.44 1.66
CA GLY A 263 -12.31 -7.43 0.53
C GLY A 263 -12.13 -8.62 -0.41
N LEU A 264 -11.27 -9.60 -0.09
CA LEU A 264 -10.82 -10.64 -1.03
C LEU A 264 -11.16 -12.05 -0.57
N LYS A 265 -12.44 -12.36 -0.33
CA LYS A 265 -12.84 -13.78 -0.36
C LYS A 265 -12.72 -14.28 -1.80
N GLY A 266 -11.86 -15.26 -2.03
CA GLY A 266 -11.72 -15.90 -3.35
C GLY A 266 -10.72 -15.23 -4.29
N LEU A 267 -9.48 -15.00 -3.82
CA LEU A 267 -8.34 -14.71 -4.69
C LEU A 267 -8.19 -15.81 -5.75
N ARG A 268 -8.86 -15.64 -6.89
CA ARG A 268 -8.60 -16.42 -8.10
C ARG A 268 -7.50 -15.69 -8.84
N THR A 269 -6.36 -16.35 -9.00
CA THR A 269 -5.33 -15.89 -9.94
C THR A 269 -5.89 -16.10 -11.34
N LEU A 270 -6.27 -15.02 -12.01
CA LEU A 270 -6.73 -15.09 -13.39
C LEU A 270 -5.49 -15.20 -14.30
N LYS A 271 -5.54 -16.11 -15.28
CA LYS A 271 -4.69 -16.01 -16.47
C LYS A 271 -5.21 -14.84 -17.31
N VAL A 272 -4.89 -13.62 -16.91
CA VAL A 272 -5.16 -12.45 -17.74
C VAL A 272 -4.18 -12.53 -18.91
N SER A 273 -4.67 -12.77 -20.12
CA SER A 273 -3.91 -12.49 -21.33
C SER A 273 -4.25 -11.07 -21.74
N PRO A 274 -3.34 -10.10 -21.62
CA PRO A 274 -3.42 -8.89 -22.42
C PRO A 274 -3.48 -9.29 -23.90
N GLN A 275 -3.86 -8.38 -24.79
CA GLN A 275 -3.63 -8.59 -26.22
C GLN A 275 -2.11 -8.70 -26.43
N GLY A 276 -1.60 -9.93 -26.51
CA GLY A 276 -0.17 -10.28 -26.41
C GLY A 276 0.09 -11.39 -25.38
N ASN A 277 1.03 -12.29 -25.66
CA ASN A 277 1.29 -13.56 -24.98
C ASN A 277 1.83 -13.44 -23.51
N GLN A 278 1.24 -12.57 -22.68
CA GLN A 278 1.75 -12.17 -21.35
C GLN A 278 0.86 -12.66 -20.19
N SER A 279 0.78 -13.99 -20.02
CA SER A 279 -0.05 -14.61 -18.97
C SER A 279 0.51 -14.48 -17.54
N ARG A 280 1.83 -14.30 -17.37
CA ARG A 280 2.50 -14.14 -16.07
C ARG A 280 3.53 -13.01 -16.10
N PRO A 281 3.72 -12.24 -15.02
CA PRO A 281 4.81 -11.27 -14.95
C PRO A 281 6.16 -11.98 -15.07
N LYS A 282 7.02 -11.50 -15.96
CA LYS A 282 8.43 -11.90 -16.03
C LYS A 282 9.15 -11.45 -14.77
N ARG A 283 10.08 -12.28 -14.30
CA ARG A 283 10.81 -12.10 -13.04
C ARG A 283 12.29 -11.96 -13.34
N GLY A 284 13.05 -11.55 -12.33
CA GLY A 284 14.49 -11.78 -12.38
C GLY A 284 14.74 -13.30 -12.50
N PRO A 285 15.80 -13.71 -13.22
CA PRO A 285 16.15 -15.12 -13.39
C PRO A 285 16.17 -15.93 -12.08
N TRP A 286 16.60 -15.33 -10.97
CA TRP A 286 16.66 -15.93 -9.63
C TRP A 286 15.30 -16.20 -8.94
N GLY A 287 14.16 -15.79 -9.52
CA GLY A 287 12.86 -15.81 -8.83
C GLY A 287 11.86 -16.87 -9.30
N THR A 288 11.78 -18.04 -8.65
CA THR A 288 10.62 -18.97 -8.82
C THR A 288 9.40 -18.52 -8.00
N PRO A 289 8.16 -18.95 -8.30
CA PRO A 289 6.97 -18.58 -7.50
C PRO A 289 7.10 -18.93 -6.04
N SER A 290 7.73 -20.05 -5.70
CA SER A 290 7.97 -20.46 -4.32
C SER A 290 9.22 -19.81 -3.72
N LEU A 291 10.29 -19.55 -4.49
CA LEU A 291 11.52 -18.90 -4.00
C LEU A 291 11.34 -17.42 -3.68
N LEU A 292 10.45 -16.72 -4.39
CA LEU A 292 10.03 -15.36 -4.02
C LEU A 292 9.20 -15.31 -2.71
N THR A 293 8.81 -16.48 -2.19
CA THR A 293 7.93 -16.68 -1.01
C THR A 293 8.57 -17.51 0.12
N HIS A 294 9.79 -18.02 -0.05
CA HIS A 294 10.33 -19.11 0.77
C HIS A 294 10.94 -18.63 2.08
N SER A 295 10.12 -18.56 3.13
CA SER A 295 10.39 -19.18 4.42
C SER A 295 9.15 -19.07 5.31
N ARG A 296 8.97 -19.99 6.27
CA ARG A 296 8.00 -19.83 7.38
C ARG A 296 8.28 -18.58 8.26
N THR A 297 9.29 -17.79 7.91
CA THR A 297 9.72 -16.53 8.51
C THR A 297 9.75 -15.34 7.53
N GLY A 298 9.17 -15.47 6.33
CA GLY A 298 8.87 -14.36 5.43
C GLY A 298 10.06 -13.60 4.82
N PHE A 299 10.84 -14.23 3.95
CA PHE A 299 11.65 -13.53 2.95
C PHE A 299 10.79 -13.19 1.72
N TRP A 300 10.55 -11.90 1.44
CA TRP A 300 9.66 -11.45 0.37
C TRP A 300 10.10 -10.16 -0.32
N ILE A 301 10.81 -10.20 -1.46
CA ILE A 301 11.17 -9.08 -2.38
C ILE A 301 11.80 -7.82 -1.73
N THR A 302 11.92 -7.83 -0.41
CA THR A 302 12.53 -6.84 0.44
C THR A 302 13.69 -7.59 1.06
N GLY A 303 14.90 -7.34 0.58
CA GLY A 303 16.14 -7.78 1.23
C GLY A 303 16.25 -7.10 2.61
N PHE A 304 15.48 -7.61 3.57
CA PHE A 304 15.49 -7.22 4.96
C PHE A 304 15.83 -8.46 5.77
N ALA A 305 17.04 -8.98 5.53
CA ALA A 305 17.75 -9.80 6.48
C ALA A 305 19.07 -9.08 6.75
N LEU A 306 19.06 -8.33 7.86
CA LEU A 306 20.08 -8.35 8.90
C LEU A 306 19.57 -7.60 10.12
#